data_AF-A0A2Z3X921-F1
#
_entry.id   AF-A0A2Z3X921-F1
#
_cell.length_a   1.000
_cell.length_b   1.000
_cell.length_c   1.000
_cell.angle_alpha   90.00
_cell.angle_beta   90.00
_cell.angle_gamma   90.00
#
_symmetry.space_group_name_H-M   'P 1'
#
loop_
_entity.id
_entity.type
_entity.pdbx_description
1 polymer ?
#
loop_
_entity_poly.entity_id
_entity_poly.type
_entity_poly.pdbx_seq_one_letter_code
_entity_poly.pdbx_strand_id
1 'polypeptide(L)'
;MEIKLIKYWKVELFDAPRSNSVISGIISCEERRPFFTGYSNSQFDLRKAVLEGEKFITLFCEPDSLKTRSVRISRVNEFRCTPIYESDNTFQEAAKPLMKWLAENVHPHHQAIVTSSHAELLESQIVAKTDEFLKG
;
A
#
# COMPACT_ATOMS: atom_id res chain seq x y z
N MET A 1 -14.79 -14.17 -11.08
CA MET A 1 -14.30 -13.86 -9.72
C MET A 1 -12.79 -13.78 -9.83
N GLU A 2 -12.23 -12.58 -9.80
CA GLU A 2 -10.80 -12.34 -10.01
C GLU A 2 -10.03 -12.74 -8.75
N ILE A 3 -9.18 -13.76 -8.85
CA ILE A 3 -8.34 -14.21 -7.73
C ILE A 3 -7.14 -13.27 -7.69
N LYS A 4 -7.18 -12.26 -6.83
CA LYS A 4 -6.02 -11.40 -6.59
C LYS A 4 -4.90 -12.23 -5.96
N LEU A 5 -3.84 -12.46 -6.71
CA LEU A 5 -2.66 -13.18 -6.25
C LEU A 5 -1.98 -12.36 -5.14
N ILE A 6 -1.68 -13.00 -4.00
CA ILE A 6 -0.88 -12.37 -2.95
C ILE A 6 0.55 -12.34 -3.45
N LYS A 7 1.10 -11.13 -3.64
CA LYS A 7 2.49 -10.95 -4.08
C LYS A 7 3.45 -11.18 -2.91
N TYR A 8 3.16 -10.61 -1.74
CA TYR A 8 3.92 -10.80 -0.51
C TYR A 8 3.08 -10.42 0.73
N TRP A 9 3.59 -10.75 1.91
CA TRP A 9 3.02 -10.40 3.20
C TRP A 9 3.84 -9.29 3.85
N LYS A 10 3.20 -8.18 4.20
CA LYS A 10 3.80 -7.16 5.06
C LYS A 10 3.74 -7.66 6.51
N VAL A 11 4.88 -7.74 7.17
CA VAL A 11 5.01 -8.20 8.56
C VAL A 11 5.49 -7.04 9.43
N GLU A 12 4.66 -6.64 10.38
CA GLU A 12 4.94 -5.56 11.33
C GLU A 12 5.14 -6.17 12.72
N LEU A 13 6.27 -5.87 13.37
CA LEU A 13 6.64 -6.39 14.68
C LEU A 13 6.55 -5.29 15.73
N PHE A 14 5.92 -5.60 16.87
CA PHE A 14 5.66 -4.68 17.96
C PHE A 14 6.32 -5.17 19.24
N ASP A 15 6.81 -4.21 20.03
CA ASP A 15 7.41 -4.46 21.34
C ASP A 15 6.31 -4.42 22.41
N ALA A 16 6.67 -4.85 23.63
CA ALA A 16 5.79 -4.76 24.80
C ALA A 16 5.28 -3.31 24.97
N PRO A 17 4.04 -3.11 25.45
CA PRO A 17 3.50 -1.77 25.61
C PRO A 17 4.34 -1.08 26.67
N ARG A 18 4.97 0.04 26.30
CA ARG A 18 5.60 0.89 27.29
C ARG A 18 4.48 1.47 28.14
N SER A 19 4.42 1.10 29.41
CA SER A 19 3.54 1.73 30.39
C SER A 19 4.00 3.17 30.59
N ASN A 20 3.58 4.06 29.69
CA ASN A 20 3.78 5.48 29.93
C ASN A 20 2.85 5.88 31.07
N SER A 21 3.39 6.72 31.95
CA SER A 21 2.80 7.15 33.22
C SER A 21 1.35 7.61 33.10
N VAL A 22 0.65 7.57 34.23
CA VAL A 22 -0.77 7.87 34.52
C VAL A 22 -1.33 9.19 33.91
N ILE A 23 -0.52 9.99 33.22
CA ILE A 23 -0.87 11.32 32.70
C ILE A 23 -1.39 11.30 31.24
N SER A 24 -1.15 10.24 30.45
CA SER A 24 -1.56 10.18 29.03
C SER A 24 -3.05 9.87 28.77
N GLY A 25 -3.87 9.73 29.83
CA GLY A 25 -5.24 9.19 29.73
C GLY A 25 -6.29 10.08 29.05
N ILE A 26 -6.00 11.32 28.66
CA ILE A 26 -7.02 12.24 28.13
C ILE A 26 -6.90 12.48 26.62
N ILE A 27 -5.70 12.33 26.03
CA ILE A 27 -5.51 12.49 24.59
C ILE A 27 -4.37 11.57 24.16
N SER A 28 -4.71 10.42 23.57
CA SER A 28 -3.98 9.78 22.46
C SER A 28 -4.36 8.30 22.33
N CYS A 29 -5.22 7.99 21.38
CA CYS A 29 -5.08 6.73 20.63
C CYS A 29 -3.79 6.85 19.80
N GLU A 30 -2.62 6.80 20.44
CA GLU A 30 -1.37 6.67 19.70
C GLU A 30 -1.39 5.28 19.07
N GLU A 31 -1.63 5.21 17.76
CA GLU A 31 -1.44 3.98 17.00
C GLU A 31 -0.05 3.45 17.30
N ARG A 32 -0.02 2.29 17.97
CA ARG A 32 1.21 1.62 18.38
C ARG A 32 2.08 1.45 17.14
N ARG A 33 3.27 2.08 17.13
CA ARG A 33 4.19 2.01 15.99
C ARG A 33 5.00 0.71 16.05
N PRO A 34 5.12 -0.04 14.95
CA PRO A 34 5.99 -1.21 14.93
C PRO A 34 7.45 -0.77 15.07
N PHE A 35 8.26 -1.54 15.80
CA PHE A 35 9.70 -1.28 15.89
C PHE A 35 10.43 -1.80 14.64
N PHE A 36 9.81 -2.72 13.90
CA PHE A 36 10.31 -3.22 12.64
C PHE A 36 9.16 -3.60 11.71
N THR A 37 9.30 -3.21 10.44
CA THR A 37 8.42 -3.62 9.35
C THR A 37 9.27 -4.29 8.30
N GLY A 38 8.89 -5.50 7.90
CA GLY A 38 9.52 -6.25 6.83
C GLY A 38 8.50 -6.96 5.96
N TYR A 39 8.99 -7.77 5.02
CA TYR A 39 8.18 -8.48 4.04
C TYR A 39 8.55 -9.97 4.00
N SER A 40 7.57 -10.81 3.65
CA SER A 40 7.71 -12.26 3.50
C SER A 40 6.97 -12.74 2.25
N ASN A 41 7.56 -13.67 1.49
CA ASN A 41 6.92 -14.23 0.29
C ASN A 41 5.87 -15.29 0.62
N SER A 42 5.89 -15.84 1.83
CA SER A 42 4.92 -16.80 2.34
C SER A 42 4.19 -16.22 3.55
N GLN A 43 3.03 -16.81 3.87
CA GLN A 43 2.31 -16.46 5.08
C GLN A 43 3.21 -16.74 6.28
N PHE A 44 3.59 -15.66 6.97
CA PHE A 44 4.51 -15.72 8.09
C PHE A 44 3.78 -16.24 9.33
N ASP A 45 4.25 -17.35 9.90
CA ASP A 45 3.72 -17.95 11.13
C ASP A 45 4.80 -17.99 12.23
N LEU A 46 4.64 -17.10 13.20
CA LEU A 46 5.53 -16.96 14.34
C LEU A 46 5.48 -18.18 15.28
N ARG A 47 4.34 -18.89 15.34
CA ARG A 47 4.18 -20.07 16.21
C ARG A 47 5.01 -21.24 15.69
N LYS A 48 5.03 -21.42 14.37
CA LYS A 48 5.85 -22.45 13.72
C LYS A 48 7.33 -22.25 14.01
N ALA A 49 7.84 -21.03 13.85
CA ALA A 49 9.24 -20.70 14.15
C ALA A 49 9.61 -20.98 15.62
N VAL A 50 8.72 -20.66 16.57
CA VAL A 50 8.93 -20.96 18.00
C VAL A 50 8.94 -22.48 18.27
N LEU A 51 8.05 -23.24 17.63
CA LEU A 51 7.99 -24.71 17.75
C LEU A 51 9.24 -25.38 17.16
N GLU A 52 9.79 -24.84 16.08
CA GLU A 52 11.02 -25.29 15.44
C GLU A 52 12.29 -24.87 16.21
N GLY A 53 12.13 -24.12 17.31
CA GLY A 53 13.24 -23.70 18.18
C GLY A 53 14.08 -22.55 17.59
N GLU A 54 13.54 -21.82 16.62
CA GLU A 54 14.22 -20.66 16.05
C GLU A 54 14.38 -19.56 17.11
N LYS A 55 15.50 -18.82 17.03
CA LYS A 55 15.78 -17.70 17.93
C LYS A 55 15.58 -16.34 17.26
N PHE A 56 15.52 -16.33 15.93
CA PHE A 56 15.48 -15.14 15.11
C PHE A 56 14.49 -15.32 13.97
N ILE A 57 13.77 -14.25 13.64
CA ILE A 57 12.90 -14.13 12.48
C ILE A 57 13.68 -13.36 11.42
N THR A 58 13.72 -13.88 10.19
CA THR A 58 14.36 -13.18 9.06
C THR A 58 13.31 -12.69 8.09
N LEU A 59 13.29 -11.39 7.81
CA LEU A 59 12.34 -10.73 6.93
C LEU A 59 13.07 -9.87 5.89
N PHE A 60 12.48 -9.69 4.71
CA PHE A 60 12.99 -8.76 3.71
C PHE A 60 12.76 -7.31 4.17
N CYS A 61 13.73 -6.43 3.91
CA CYS A 61 13.61 -5.01 4.25
C CYS A 61 12.67 -4.26 3.29
N GLU A 62 12.60 -4.71 2.04
CA GLU A 62 11.87 -4.07 0.95
C GLU A 62 11.21 -5.15 0.08
N PRO A 63 10.05 -4.85 -0.54
CA PRO A 63 9.45 -5.75 -1.52
C PRO A 63 10.39 -5.92 -2.71
N ASP A 64 10.54 -7.15 -3.20
CA ASP A 64 11.40 -7.54 -4.33
C ASP A 64 12.93 -7.36 -4.10
N SER A 65 13.36 -7.00 -2.89
CA SER A 65 14.78 -6.89 -2.53
C SER A 65 15.29 -8.16 -1.86
N LEU A 66 16.54 -8.55 -2.16
CA LEU A 66 17.24 -9.64 -1.45
C LEU A 66 17.77 -9.23 -0.08
N LYS A 67 17.62 -7.95 0.31
CA LYS A 67 18.13 -7.44 1.57
C LYS A 67 17.27 -7.93 2.73
N THR A 68 17.78 -8.88 3.50
CA THR A 68 17.12 -9.43 4.68
C THR A 68 17.63 -8.82 5.98
N ARG A 69 16.77 -8.78 7.01
CA ARG A 69 17.14 -8.45 8.38
C ARG A 69 16.60 -9.51 9.33
N SER A 70 17.45 -9.92 10.27
CA SER A 70 17.07 -10.85 11.33
C SER A 70 16.74 -10.11 12.63
N VAL A 71 15.60 -10.45 13.24
CA VAL A 71 15.09 -9.89 14.50
C VAL A 71 14.94 -11.01 15.51
N ARG A 72 15.41 -10.81 16.74
CA ARG A 72 15.30 -11.82 17.79
C ARG A 72 13.84 -12.01 18.22
N ILE A 73 13.36 -13.26 18.23
CA ILE A 73 11.96 -13.59 18.58
C ILE A 73 11.58 -13.07 19.96
N SER A 74 12.52 -13.14 20.91
CA SER A 74 12.30 -12.69 22.29
C SER A 74 11.98 -11.19 22.43
N ARG A 75 12.17 -10.38 21.38
CA ARG A 75 11.80 -8.95 21.37
C ARG A 75 10.43 -8.69 20.77
N VAL A 76 9.80 -9.69 20.16
CA VAL A 76 8.50 -9.56 19.52
C VAL A 76 7.43 -9.90 20.55
N ASN A 77 6.65 -8.89 20.94
CA ASN A 77 5.48 -9.10 21.79
C ASN A 77 4.23 -9.39 20.96
N GLU A 78 4.09 -8.69 19.84
CA GLU A 78 2.94 -8.79 18.95
C GLU A 78 3.42 -8.63 17.51
N PHE A 79 2.71 -9.24 16.56
CA PHE A 79 2.99 -9.08 15.13
C PHE A 79 1.69 -8.94 14.34
N ARG A 80 1.75 -8.19 13.25
CA ARG A 80 0.64 -8.02 12.29
C ARG A 80 1.10 -8.42 10.90
N CYS A 81 0.35 -9.32 10.27
CA CYS A 81 0.58 -9.76 8.91
C CYS A 81 -0.54 -9.24 8.00
N THR A 82 -0.19 -8.43 7.01
CA THR A 82 -1.14 -7.89 6.02
C THR A 82 -0.78 -8.44 4.64
N PRO A 83 -1.70 -9.11 3.94
CA PRO A 83 -1.44 -9.56 2.57
C PRO A 83 -1.35 -8.35 1.65
N ILE A 84 -0.29 -8.29 0.84
CA ILE A 84 -0.12 -7.31 -0.23
C ILE A 84 -0.35 -8.05 -1.54
N TYR A 85 -1.42 -7.66 -2.21
CA TYR A 85 -1.81 -8.23 -3.49
C TYR A 85 -0.97 -7.64 -4.60
N GLU A 86 -0.75 -8.42 -5.64
CA GLU A 86 -0.26 -7.88 -6.89
C GLU A 86 -1.31 -6.88 -7.41
N SER A 87 -0.93 -5.61 -7.49
CA SER A 87 -1.76 -4.60 -8.10
C SER A 87 -1.54 -4.65 -9.60
N ASP A 88 -2.59 -4.94 -10.36
CA ASP A 88 -2.60 -4.76 -11.82
C ASP A 88 -2.53 -3.26 -12.15
N ASN A 89 -1.35 -2.66 -11.91
CA ASN A 89 -1.06 -1.27 -12.27
C ASN A 89 -0.82 -1.14 -13.78
N THR A 90 -1.13 -2.17 -14.56
CA THR A 90 -0.96 -2.21 -16.02
C THR A 90 -1.67 -1.03 -16.69
N PHE A 91 -2.87 -0.67 -16.22
CA PHE A 91 -3.58 0.53 -16.69
C PHE A 91 -2.84 1.83 -16.33
N GLN A 92 -2.36 1.96 -15.08
CA GLN A 92 -1.64 3.16 -14.65
C GLN A 92 -0.33 3.33 -15.41
N GLU A 93 0.43 2.26 -15.60
CA GLU A 93 1.66 2.27 -16.40
C GLU A 93 1.37 2.59 -17.87
N ALA A 94 0.26 2.10 -18.44
CA ALA A 94 -0.18 2.46 -19.80
C ALA A 94 -0.66 3.92 -19.90
N ALA A 95 -1.29 4.47 -18.85
CA ALA A 95 -1.80 5.84 -18.83
C ALA A 95 -0.70 6.90 -18.62
N LYS A 96 0.36 6.59 -17.86
CA LYS A 96 1.45 7.53 -17.53
C LYS A 96 2.10 8.19 -18.75
N PRO A 97 2.47 7.48 -19.84
CA PRO A 97 3.00 8.11 -21.05
C PRO A 97 2.04 9.13 -21.66
N LEU A 98 0.73 8.82 -21.72
CA LEU A 98 -0.28 9.74 -22.23
C LEU A 98 -0.41 10.98 -21.33
N MET A 99 -0.44 10.79 -20.01
CA MET A 99 -0.47 11.90 -19.05
C MET A 99 0.74 12.83 -19.20
N LYS A 100 1.94 12.25 -19.37
CA LYS A 100 3.17 13.01 -19.60
C LYS A 100 3.08 13.81 -20.90
N TRP A 101 2.65 13.17 -21.99
CA TRP A 101 2.50 13.84 -23.27
C TRP A 101 1.52 15.03 -23.18
N LEU A 102 0.38 14.85 -22.50
CA LEU A 102 -0.58 15.93 -22.28
C LEU A 102 0.05 17.10 -21.52
N ALA A 103 0.77 16.82 -20.43
CA ALA A 103 1.41 17.86 -19.62
C ALA A 103 2.49 18.65 -20.39
N GLU A 104 3.18 18.00 -21.33
CA GLU A 104 4.27 18.60 -22.10
C GLU A 104 3.80 19.33 -23.37
N ASN A 105 2.68 18.91 -23.97
CA ASN A 105 2.29 19.35 -25.32
C ASN A 105 0.99 20.17 -25.36
N VAL A 106 0.15 20.14 -24.32
CA VAL A 106 -1.13 20.86 -24.31
C VAL A 106 -1.35 21.63 -23.00
N HIS A 107 -2.25 22.61 -23.03
CA HIS A 107 -2.60 23.37 -21.81
C HIS A 107 -3.62 22.59 -20.94
N PRO A 108 -3.74 22.90 -19.64
CA PRO A 108 -4.52 22.12 -18.66
C PRO A 108 -6.03 21.95 -18.92
N HIS A 109 -6.59 22.62 -19.93
CA HIS A 109 -8.01 22.51 -20.31
C HIS A 109 -8.26 21.49 -21.42
N HIS A 110 -7.25 20.67 -21.74
CA HIS A 110 -7.38 19.55 -22.64
C HIS A 110 -7.76 18.27 -21.89
N GLN A 111 -8.60 17.47 -22.52
CA GLN A 111 -8.99 16.13 -22.07
C GLN A 111 -8.73 15.12 -23.19
N ALA A 112 -8.21 13.94 -22.84
CA ALA A 112 -8.11 12.82 -23.77
C ALA A 112 -9.13 11.74 -23.41
N ILE A 113 -9.83 11.19 -24.41
CA ILE A 113 -10.73 10.04 -24.28
C ILE A 113 -10.15 8.91 -25.12
N VAL A 114 -9.90 7.76 -24.48
CA VAL A 114 -9.27 6.60 -25.15
C VAL A 114 -10.20 5.40 -25.04
N THR A 115 -10.46 4.76 -26.18
CA THR A 115 -11.18 3.49 -26.29
C THR A 115 -10.23 2.40 -26.79
N SER A 116 -10.72 1.17 -26.95
CA SER A 116 -9.93 0.06 -27.49
C SER A 116 -9.50 0.24 -28.95
N SER A 117 -10.06 1.21 -29.67
CA SER A 117 -9.83 1.39 -31.11
C SER A 117 -9.57 2.84 -31.55
N HIS A 118 -9.83 3.82 -30.68
CA HIS A 118 -9.73 5.25 -31.02
C HIS A 118 -9.25 6.06 -29.82
N ALA A 119 -8.58 7.19 -30.08
CA ALA A 119 -8.20 8.18 -29.08
C ALA A 119 -8.57 9.58 -29.58
N GLU A 120 -9.24 10.35 -28.73
CA GLU A 120 -9.71 11.71 -29.01
C GLU A 120 -9.06 12.69 -28.03
N LEU A 121 -8.74 13.89 -28.52
CA LEU A 121 -8.23 15.01 -27.73
C LEU A 121 -9.20 16.18 -27.87
N LEU A 122 -9.71 16.65 -26.74
CA LEU A 122 -10.77 17.65 -26.65
C LEU A 122 -10.26 18.87 -25.89
N GLU A 123 -10.59 20.07 -26.37
CA GLU A 123 -10.30 21.34 -25.68
C GLU A 123 -11.61 21.94 -25.16
N SER A 124 -11.65 22.24 -23.86
CA SER A 124 -12.81 22.91 -23.26
C SER A 124 -12.63 24.42 -23.28
N GLN A 125 -13.57 25.16 -23.89
CA GLN A 125 -13.58 26.63 -23.87
C GLN A 125 -14.42 27.21 -22.73
N ILE A 126 -15.61 26.66 -22.47
CA ILE A 126 -16.52 27.10 -21.39
C ILE A 126 -17.19 25.88 -20.77
N VAL A 127 -17.19 25.79 -19.44
CA VAL A 127 -17.89 24.73 -18.69
C VAL A 127 -18.84 25.37 -17.70
N ALA A 128 -20.15 25.11 -17.85
CA ALA A 128 -21.17 25.51 -16.90
C ALA A 128 -21.89 24.26 -16.38
N LYS A 129 -21.83 24.02 -15.07
CA LYS A 129 -22.55 22.93 -14.41
C LYS A 129 -23.84 23.49 -13.80
N THR A 130 -24.99 22.90 -14.14
CA THR A 130 -26.28 23.24 -13.53
C THR A 130 -27.16 22.01 -13.36
N ASP A 131 -27.81 21.92 -12.21
CA ASP A 131 -28.82 20.90 -11.90
C ASP A 131 -30.25 21.49 -11.93
N GLU A 132 -30.39 22.78 -12.27
CA GLU A 132 -31.64 23.55 -12.24
C GLU A 132 -32.76 22.92 -13.09
N PHE A 133 -32.40 22.15 -14.11
CA PHE A 133 -33.33 21.56 -15.08
C PHE A 133 -33.54 20.05 -14.88
N LEU A 134 -32.89 19.43 -13.89
CA LEU A 134 -33.05 18.01 -13.62
C LEU A 134 -34.39 17.78 -12.91
N LYS A 135 -35.36 17.18 -13.61
CA LYS A 135 -36.59 16.67 -13.00
C LYS A 135 -36.30 15.28 -12.43
N GLY A 136 -36.41 15.16 -11.10
CA GLY A 136 -36.32 13.89 -10.37
C GLY A 136 -37.47 12.94 -10.66
#